data_AF-A0AAU1ZB75-F1
#
_entry.id   AF-A0AAU1ZB75-F1
#
_cell.length_a   1.000
_cell.length_b   1.000
_cell.length_c   1.000
_cell.angle_alpha   90.00
_cell.angle_beta   90.00
_cell.angle_gamma   90.00
#
_symmetry.space_group_name_H-M   'P 1'
#
loop_
_entity.id
_entity.type
_entity.pdbx_description
1 polymer ?
#
loop_
_entity_poly.entity_id
_entity_poly.type
_entity_poly.pdbx_seq_one_letter_code
_entity_poly.pdbx_strand_id
1 'polypeptide(L)'
;MADEQMAVDRSGVPGDTTGGAPAEAPDGALGGALDASEGEVPGEALSAPIGAPTGALPARPLDAIDRDILRLLQTDGRASVRSVAERVHVSRANAYARINRLIDDGVIRGFSARVNHERAGHGASAYITLKIVQNSWRTVREQLRALPGATHIALVSGDFDVLLLVHTPDNRTLRELVLTRLQSIPEVLSTRTLLVFEETDLNTDHRP
;
A
#
# COMPACT_ATOMS: atom_id res chain seq x y z
N MET A 1 -57.73 -10.91 -33.70
CA MET A 1 -57.35 -9.57 -33.21
C MET A 1 -56.08 -9.23 -33.98
N ALA A 2 -56.10 -8.53 -35.13
CA ALA A 2 -56.55 -7.14 -35.32
C ALA A 2 -55.93 -6.25 -34.22
N ASP A 3 -55.21 -5.17 -34.47
CA ASP A 3 -54.91 -4.42 -35.69
C ASP A 3 -53.76 -3.42 -35.33
N GLU A 4 -53.30 -2.70 -36.35
CA GLU A 4 -52.76 -1.33 -36.29
C GLU A 4 -51.26 -1.03 -36.04
N GLN A 5 -50.58 -0.84 -37.19
CA GLN A 5 -49.59 0.20 -37.52
C GLN A 5 -49.79 1.58 -36.84
N MET A 6 -48.69 2.36 -36.69
CA MET A 6 -48.40 3.63 -37.42
C MET A 6 -47.22 4.39 -36.75
N ALA A 7 -46.01 4.40 -37.35
CA ALA A 7 -45.40 5.47 -38.17
C ALA A 7 -44.99 6.76 -37.39
N VAL A 8 -43.69 7.00 -37.17
CA VAL A 8 -42.72 7.85 -37.95
C VAL A 8 -42.86 9.35 -37.66
N ASP A 9 -41.77 10.00 -37.19
CA ASP A 9 -41.20 11.14 -37.91
C ASP A 9 -39.70 11.39 -37.60
N ARG A 10 -38.96 11.76 -38.65
CA ARG A 10 -37.53 12.09 -38.70
C ARG A 10 -37.39 13.61 -38.91
N SER A 11 -36.51 14.24 -38.15
CA SER A 11 -35.80 15.46 -38.57
C SER A 11 -34.54 15.53 -37.69
N GLY A 12 -33.32 15.67 -38.15
CA GLY A 12 -32.83 16.43 -39.30
C GLY A 12 -31.67 17.26 -38.76
N VAL A 13 -30.45 16.97 -39.22
CA VAL A 13 -29.17 17.52 -38.73
C VAL A 13 -28.86 18.89 -39.40
N PRO A 14 -27.63 19.46 -39.35
CA PRO A 14 -27.31 20.75 -38.77
C PRO A 14 -27.01 21.84 -39.82
N GLY A 15 -26.76 23.07 -39.35
CA GLY A 15 -26.12 24.13 -40.13
C GLY A 15 -25.89 25.35 -39.24
N ASP A 16 -24.98 26.27 -39.52
CA ASP A 16 -23.86 26.32 -40.45
C ASP A 16 -23.07 27.60 -40.12
N THR A 17 -21.77 27.54 -40.41
CA THR A 17 -20.82 28.58 -40.81
C THR A 17 -20.61 29.94 -40.09
N THR A 18 -19.30 30.26 -40.05
CA THR A 18 -18.62 31.58 -40.17
C THR A 18 -18.24 32.25 -38.85
N GLY A 19 -16.98 32.60 -38.55
CA GLY A 19 -15.75 32.59 -39.33
C GLY A 19 -14.65 33.38 -38.59
N GLY A 20 -13.43 33.41 -39.15
CA GLY A 20 -12.42 34.43 -38.83
C GLY A 20 -11.15 33.91 -38.16
N ALA A 21 -10.11 33.74 -38.97
CA ALA A 21 -8.72 33.52 -38.57
C ALA A 21 -8.00 34.86 -38.25
N PRO A 22 -6.65 34.94 -38.24
CA PRO A 22 -5.82 35.20 -37.06
C PRO A 22 -5.27 36.64 -37.01
N ALA A 23 -4.74 37.06 -35.85
CA ALA A 23 -3.87 38.24 -35.74
C ALA A 23 -2.67 37.87 -34.86
N GLU A 24 -1.53 37.57 -35.46
CA GLU A 24 -0.44 38.53 -35.73
C GLU A 24 0.40 38.81 -34.48
N ALA A 25 1.57 38.16 -34.44
CA ALA A 25 2.69 38.61 -33.63
C ALA A 25 3.23 39.93 -34.21
N PRO A 26 3.86 40.76 -33.37
CA PRO A 26 5.04 41.47 -33.81
C PRO A 26 6.29 40.93 -33.12
N ASP A 27 7.21 40.55 -34.00
CA ASP A 27 8.65 40.53 -33.86
C ASP A 27 9.19 41.90 -33.40
N GLY A 28 10.28 41.91 -32.64
CA GLY A 28 10.81 43.16 -32.07
C GLY A 28 11.94 42.95 -31.07
N ALA A 29 13.11 42.65 -31.61
CA ALA A 29 14.37 42.28 -30.99
C ALA A 29 15.02 43.29 -30.00
N LEU A 30 16.22 42.86 -29.54
CA LEU A 30 17.31 43.56 -28.85
C LEU A 30 17.27 43.29 -27.33
N GLY A 31 18.20 42.57 -26.71
CA GLY A 31 19.63 42.42 -27.00
C GLY A 31 20.37 42.75 -25.70
N GLY A 32 21.14 41.82 -25.16
CA GLY A 32 21.86 42.03 -23.91
C GLY A 32 22.48 40.77 -23.35
N ALA A 33 23.63 40.40 -23.89
CA ALA A 33 24.54 39.45 -23.28
C ALA A 33 25.07 40.04 -21.95
N LEU A 34 24.88 39.33 -20.85
CA LEU A 34 25.54 39.49 -19.55
C LEU A 34 25.68 38.07 -19.01
N ASP A 35 26.77 37.41 -19.39
CA ASP A 35 27.99 37.25 -18.59
C ASP A 35 27.85 36.18 -17.52
N ALA A 36 28.70 35.18 -17.65
CA ALA A 36 28.77 34.01 -16.81
C ALA A 36 29.67 34.34 -15.62
N SER A 37 29.08 34.40 -14.42
CA SER A 37 29.83 34.33 -13.17
C SER A 37 29.33 33.16 -12.34
N GLU A 38 30.09 32.07 -12.41
CA GLU A 38 30.14 31.02 -11.40
C GLU A 38 30.47 31.62 -10.02
N GLY A 39 29.85 31.10 -8.95
CA GLY A 39 30.35 31.36 -7.59
C GLY A 39 29.31 31.17 -6.48
N GLU A 40 29.48 30.08 -5.73
CA GLU A 40 28.96 29.81 -4.38
C GLU A 40 27.49 29.39 -4.21
N VAL A 41 27.23 28.10 -4.43
CA VAL A 41 26.17 27.37 -3.72
C VAL A 41 26.60 27.11 -2.27
N PRO A 42 25.91 27.61 -1.23
CA PRO A 42 26.26 27.29 0.14
C PRO A 42 25.75 25.89 0.49
N GLY A 43 26.69 25.00 0.79
CA GLY A 43 26.58 23.99 1.84
C GLY A 43 25.41 23.03 1.74
N GLU A 44 25.67 21.91 1.06
CA GLU A 44 24.94 20.65 1.17
C GLU A 44 24.92 20.18 2.64
N ALA A 45 23.94 20.67 3.40
CA ALA A 45 23.62 20.12 4.70
C ALA A 45 22.96 18.77 4.47
N LEU A 46 23.78 17.73 4.44
CA LEU A 46 23.40 16.33 4.58
C LEU A 46 22.33 16.23 5.67
N SER A 47 21.08 16.05 5.25
CA SER A 47 19.95 15.91 6.14
C SER A 47 20.20 14.69 7.01
N ALA A 48 20.23 14.95 8.32
CA ALA A 48 20.41 13.96 9.37
C ALA A 48 19.52 12.71 9.15
N PRO A 49 19.98 11.53 9.59
CA PRO A 49 19.23 10.30 9.40
C PRO A 49 17.82 10.44 9.98
N ILE A 50 16.82 10.06 9.17
CA ILE A 50 15.42 9.94 9.56
C ILE A 50 15.38 9.22 10.90
N GLY A 51 14.96 9.95 11.95
CA GLY A 51 14.96 9.47 13.32
C GLY A 51 14.32 8.09 13.40
N ALA A 52 15.14 7.10 13.77
CA ALA A 52 14.67 5.79 14.21
C ALA A 52 13.59 5.98 15.29
N PRO A 53 12.57 5.11 15.37
CA PRO A 53 11.55 5.22 16.39
C PRO A 53 12.20 5.25 17.79
N THR A 54 12.06 6.40 18.46
CA THR A 54 12.47 6.61 19.85
C THR A 54 11.68 5.67 20.75
N GLY A 55 12.39 4.80 21.47
CA GLY A 55 11.85 4.05 22.60
C GLY A 55 11.72 2.54 22.42
N ALA A 56 12.82 1.85 22.12
CA ALA A 56 12.97 0.46 22.53
C ALA A 56 14.28 0.36 23.32
N LEU A 57 14.20 -0.03 24.60
CA LEU A 57 15.37 -0.56 25.32
C LEU A 57 16.01 -1.63 24.42
N PRO A 58 17.35 -1.79 24.39
CA PRO A 58 17.98 -2.77 23.52
C PRO A 58 17.35 -4.13 23.80
N ALA A 59 16.56 -4.63 22.84
CA ALA A 59 15.89 -5.91 22.96
C ALA A 59 16.98 -6.94 23.24
N ARG A 60 16.86 -7.67 24.35
CA ARG A 60 17.77 -8.77 24.66
C ARG A 60 17.88 -9.63 23.40
N PRO A 61 19.10 -9.90 22.89
CA PRO A 61 19.26 -10.70 21.69
C PRO A 61 18.50 -12.01 21.82
N LEU A 62 17.70 -12.34 20.80
CA LEU A 62 16.92 -13.57 20.80
C LEU A 62 17.85 -14.76 20.82
N ASP A 63 17.69 -15.62 21.82
CA ASP A 63 18.47 -16.86 21.88
C ASP A 63 17.89 -17.93 20.94
N ALA A 64 18.47 -19.13 20.96
CA ALA A 64 18.00 -20.23 20.12
C ALA A 64 16.55 -20.66 20.50
N ILE A 65 16.24 -20.69 21.80
CA ILE A 65 14.92 -21.11 22.31
C ILE A 65 13.86 -20.09 21.90
N ASP A 66 14.16 -18.80 21.99
CA ASP A 66 13.24 -17.75 21.55
C ASP A 66 12.90 -17.90 20.05
N ARG A 67 13.91 -18.18 19.21
CA ARG A 67 13.71 -18.39 17.76
C ARG A 67 12.89 -19.65 17.47
N ASP A 68 13.09 -20.72 18.24
CA ASP A 68 12.31 -21.94 18.10
C ASP A 68 10.85 -21.72 18.53
N ILE A 69 10.62 -21.01 19.64
CA ILE A 69 9.27 -20.57 20.05
C ILE A 69 8.59 -19.78 18.93
N LEU A 70 9.28 -18.83 18.31
CA LEU A 70 8.74 -18.04 17.20
C LEU A 70 8.37 -18.94 16.01
N ARG A 71 9.23 -19.87 15.62
CA ARG A 71 8.96 -20.80 14.52
C ARG A 71 7.72 -21.66 14.80
N LEU A 72 7.58 -22.13 16.04
CA LEU A 72 6.43 -22.90 16.49
C LEU A 72 5.13 -22.09 16.40
N LEU A 73 5.12 -20.88 16.95
CA LEU A 73 3.94 -20.03 16.97
C LEU A 73 3.59 -19.44 15.60
N GLN A 74 4.57 -19.24 14.72
CA GLN A 74 4.34 -18.89 13.32
C GLN A 74 3.70 -20.05 12.55
N THR A 75 3.98 -21.29 12.94
CA THR A 75 3.37 -22.48 12.33
C THR A 75 1.96 -22.71 12.88
N ASP A 76 1.83 -22.73 14.20
CA ASP A 76 0.57 -22.90 14.92
C ASP A 76 0.43 -21.82 16.00
N GLY A 77 -0.23 -20.72 15.64
CA GLY A 77 -0.51 -19.63 16.58
C GLY A 77 -1.47 -20.01 17.70
N ARG A 78 -2.13 -21.18 17.63
CA ARG A 78 -3.02 -21.70 18.67
C ARG A 78 -2.33 -22.69 19.61
N ALA A 79 -1.04 -22.98 19.38
CA ALA A 79 -0.30 -23.92 20.20
C ALA A 79 -0.34 -23.50 21.67
N SER A 80 -0.72 -24.44 22.55
CA SER A 80 -0.73 -24.18 23.99
C SER A 80 0.70 -23.99 24.51
N VAL A 81 0.86 -23.16 25.56
CA VAL A 81 2.15 -22.97 26.24
C VAL A 81 2.77 -24.30 26.68
N ARG A 82 1.94 -25.29 27.05
CA ARG A 82 2.40 -26.64 27.36
C ARG A 82 3.07 -27.31 26.16
N SER A 83 2.40 -27.33 25.01
CA SER A 83 2.94 -27.93 23.78
C SER A 83 4.23 -27.24 23.33
N VAL A 84 4.27 -25.90 23.41
CA VAL A 84 5.48 -25.14 23.10
C VAL A 84 6.62 -25.53 24.03
N ALA A 85 6.38 -25.59 25.35
CA ALA A 85 7.39 -25.97 26.33
C ALA A 85 7.95 -27.38 26.11
N GLU A 86 7.07 -28.34 25.80
CA GLU A 86 7.44 -29.72 25.47
C GLU A 86 8.33 -29.79 24.22
N ARG A 87 7.97 -29.04 23.16
CA ARG A 87 8.70 -29.02 21.87
C ARG A 87 10.05 -28.32 21.92
N VAL A 88 10.23 -27.33 22.81
CA VAL A 88 11.52 -26.62 22.98
C VAL A 88 12.32 -27.08 24.21
N HIS A 89 11.88 -28.15 24.87
CA HIS A 89 12.55 -28.78 26.02
C HIS A 89 12.83 -27.83 27.20
N VAL A 90 11.85 -27.02 27.58
CA VAL A 90 11.92 -26.15 28.77
C VAL A 90 10.73 -26.35 29.70
N SER A 91 10.82 -25.84 30.93
CA SER A 91 9.68 -25.83 31.84
C SER A 91 8.56 -24.94 31.30
N ARG A 92 7.30 -25.29 31.61
CA ARG A 92 6.13 -24.50 31.22
C ARG A 92 6.22 -23.04 31.70
N ALA A 93 6.74 -22.81 32.90
CA ALA A 93 6.94 -21.47 33.45
C ALA A 93 7.98 -20.66 32.65
N ASN A 94 9.07 -21.30 32.21
CA ASN A 94 10.09 -20.66 31.37
C ASN A 94 9.53 -20.31 29.97
N ALA A 95 8.84 -21.24 29.31
CA ALA A 95 8.17 -20.97 28.03
C ALA A 95 7.17 -19.82 28.14
N TYR A 96 6.35 -19.81 29.20
CA TYR A 96 5.40 -18.73 29.47
C TYR A 96 6.08 -17.36 29.60
N ALA A 97 7.13 -17.28 30.43
CA ALA A 97 7.89 -16.06 30.64
C ALA A 97 8.52 -15.54 29.34
N ARG A 98 9.06 -16.44 28.50
CA ARG A 98 9.65 -16.09 27.20
C ARG A 98 8.61 -15.60 26.20
N ILE A 99 7.47 -16.27 26.10
CA ILE A 99 6.38 -15.84 25.20
C ILE A 99 5.87 -14.45 25.60
N ASN A 100 5.60 -14.23 26.88
CA ASN A 100 5.16 -12.91 27.36
C ASN A 100 6.22 -11.84 27.08
N ARG A 101 7.49 -12.13 27.36
CA ARG A 101 8.57 -11.20 27.02
C ARG A 101 8.62 -10.88 25.53
N LEU A 102 8.48 -11.88 24.65
CA LEU A 102 8.46 -11.65 23.19
C LEU A 102 7.28 -10.78 22.76
N ILE A 103 6.14 -10.86 23.46
CA ILE A 103 4.98 -9.99 23.24
C ILE A 103 5.27 -8.57 23.77
N ASP A 104 5.74 -8.46 25.00
CA ASP A 104 6.03 -7.19 25.67
C ASP A 104 7.12 -6.39 24.94
N ASP A 105 8.16 -7.08 24.44
CA ASP A 105 9.23 -6.51 23.62
C ASP A 105 8.77 -6.19 22.18
N GLY A 106 7.52 -6.51 21.81
CA GLY A 106 6.96 -6.25 20.48
C GLY A 106 7.48 -7.15 19.36
N VAL A 107 8.24 -8.21 19.69
CA VAL A 107 8.71 -9.21 18.73
C VAL A 107 7.53 -10.02 18.19
N ILE A 108 6.62 -10.43 19.07
CA ILE A 108 5.30 -10.97 18.72
C ILE A 108 4.32 -9.80 18.77
N ARG A 109 3.90 -9.32 17.60
CA ARG A 109 2.98 -8.19 17.47
C ARG A 109 1.50 -8.58 17.61
N GLY A 110 1.20 -9.88 17.57
CA GLY A 110 -0.15 -10.40 17.69
C GLY A 110 -0.30 -11.79 17.08
N PHE A 111 -1.49 -12.35 17.24
CA PHE A 111 -1.90 -13.63 16.67
C PHE A 111 -3.10 -13.38 15.75
N SER A 112 -3.04 -13.87 14.52
CA SER A 112 -4.11 -13.72 13.54
C SER A 112 -4.42 -15.06 12.86
N ALA A 113 -5.65 -15.20 12.40
CA ALA A 113 -6.01 -16.28 11.49
C ALA A 113 -5.48 -15.94 10.09
N ARG A 114 -4.95 -16.95 9.39
CA ARG A 114 -4.72 -16.87 7.95
C ARG A 114 -6.04 -17.15 7.25
N VAL A 115 -6.44 -16.25 6.36
CA VAL A 115 -7.76 -16.27 5.72
C VAL A 115 -7.56 -16.48 4.23
N ASN A 116 -8.23 -17.48 3.65
CA ASN A 116 -8.37 -17.55 2.21
C ASN A 116 -9.31 -16.43 1.76
N HIS A 117 -8.75 -15.36 1.18
CA HIS A 117 -9.48 -14.16 0.80
C HIS A 117 -10.56 -14.41 -0.24
N GLU A 118 -10.29 -15.24 -1.25
CA GLU A 118 -11.25 -15.61 -2.29
C GLU A 118 -12.49 -16.28 -1.67
N ARG A 119 -12.28 -17.31 -0.84
CA ARG A 119 -13.35 -18.02 -0.14
C ARG A 119 -14.05 -17.18 0.92
N ALA A 120 -13.41 -16.12 1.40
CA ALA A 120 -14.00 -15.12 2.29
C ALA A 120 -14.81 -14.04 1.54
N GLY A 121 -14.96 -14.17 0.22
CA GLY A 121 -15.76 -13.26 -0.61
C GLY A 121 -14.97 -12.08 -1.18
N HIS A 122 -13.65 -12.14 -1.19
CA HIS A 122 -12.78 -11.16 -1.84
C HIS A 122 -12.24 -11.72 -3.17
N GLY A 123 -13.02 -11.60 -4.24
CA GLY A 123 -12.70 -12.18 -5.55
C GLY A 123 -11.67 -11.40 -6.37
N ALA A 124 -11.21 -10.23 -5.90
CA ALA A 124 -10.18 -9.44 -6.58
C ALA A 124 -9.12 -8.97 -5.59
N SER A 125 -7.86 -9.24 -5.93
CA SER A 125 -6.69 -8.82 -5.15
C SER A 125 -5.74 -8.01 -6.03
N ALA A 126 -5.09 -7.00 -5.46
CA ALA A 126 -4.18 -6.16 -6.22
C ALA A 126 -3.07 -5.57 -5.36
N TYR A 127 -1.88 -5.48 -5.95
CA TYR A 127 -0.84 -4.57 -5.50
C TYR A 127 -1.06 -3.21 -6.14
N ILE A 128 -1.11 -2.16 -5.34
CA ILE A 128 -1.23 -0.78 -5.79
C ILE A 128 0.03 -0.06 -5.36
N THR A 129 0.75 0.47 -6.35
CA THR A 129 1.91 1.33 -6.11
C THR A 129 1.45 2.79 -6.13
N LEU A 130 1.98 3.60 -5.22
CA LEU A 130 1.68 5.02 -5.14
C LEU A 130 2.97 5.84 -5.17
N LYS A 131 2.96 6.91 -5.94
CA LYS A 131 3.87 8.04 -5.74
C LYS A 131 3.19 9.08 -4.87
N ILE A 132 3.89 9.62 -3.89
CA ILE A 132 3.36 10.61 -2.96
C ILE A 132 4.24 11.85 -2.91
N VAL A 133 3.68 12.96 -2.45
CA VAL A 133 4.43 14.19 -2.19
C VAL A 133 5.53 13.91 -1.15
N GLN A 134 6.70 14.51 -1.31
CA GLN A 134 7.80 14.38 -0.35
C GLN A 134 7.35 14.73 1.07
N ASN A 135 7.87 13.99 2.05
CA ASN A 135 7.57 14.18 3.48
C ASN A 135 6.09 13.96 3.89
N SER A 136 5.22 13.43 3.01
CA SER A 136 3.79 13.21 3.30
C SER A 136 3.44 11.84 3.88
N TRP A 137 4.41 10.91 3.98
CA TRP A 137 4.17 9.51 4.35
C TRP A 137 3.33 9.33 5.61
N ARG A 138 3.60 10.11 6.68
CA ARG A 138 2.87 9.97 7.95
C ARG A 138 1.38 10.21 7.76
N THR A 139 1.01 11.24 7.00
CA THR A 139 -0.38 11.60 6.69
C THR A 139 -1.02 10.56 5.79
N VAL A 140 -0.35 10.19 4.69
CA VAL A 140 -0.85 9.18 3.74
C VAL A 140 -1.08 7.83 4.44
N ARG A 141 -0.13 7.39 5.27
CA ARG A 141 -0.21 6.11 5.99
C ARG A 141 -1.48 6.01 6.84
N GLU A 142 -1.86 7.06 7.57
CA GLU A 142 -3.07 7.00 8.40
C GLU A 142 -4.34 6.90 7.55
N GLN A 143 -4.39 7.57 6.40
CA GLN A 143 -5.50 7.43 5.45
C GLN A 143 -5.55 6.02 4.85
N LEU A 144 -4.39 5.47 4.44
CA LEU A 144 -4.30 4.12 3.88
C LEU A 144 -4.68 3.03 4.90
N ARG A 145 -4.36 3.20 6.18
CA ARG A 145 -4.73 2.26 7.26
C ARG A 145 -6.25 2.16 7.45
N ALA A 146 -6.98 3.21 7.13
CA ALA A 146 -8.44 3.23 7.22
C ALA A 146 -9.13 2.63 5.98
N LEU A 147 -8.37 2.21 4.95
CA LEU A 147 -8.96 1.68 3.73
C LEU A 147 -9.50 0.26 3.93
N PRO A 148 -10.77 0.03 3.54
CA PRO A 148 -11.32 -1.32 3.52
C PRO A 148 -10.51 -2.23 2.60
N GLY A 149 -10.20 -3.43 3.08
CA GLY A 149 -9.47 -4.43 2.31
C GLY A 149 -7.96 -4.26 2.25
N ALA A 150 -7.39 -3.17 2.80
CA ALA A 150 -5.94 -3.00 2.91
C ALA A 150 -5.35 -3.99 3.93
N THR A 151 -4.46 -4.87 3.48
CA THR A 151 -3.82 -5.91 4.31
C THR A 151 -2.32 -5.69 4.49
N HIS A 152 -1.69 -4.96 3.58
CA HIS A 152 -0.28 -4.62 3.69
C HIS A 152 -0.01 -3.21 3.16
N ILE A 153 0.84 -2.46 3.85
CA ILE A 153 1.34 -1.16 3.41
C ILE A 153 2.82 -1.07 3.75
N ALA A 154 3.64 -0.74 2.77
CA ALA A 154 5.07 -0.51 2.95
C ALA A 154 5.48 0.81 2.30
N LEU A 155 6.31 1.58 3.00
CA LEU A 155 7.14 2.61 2.38
C LEU A 155 8.40 1.92 1.85
N VAL A 156 8.70 2.09 0.56
CA VAL A 156 9.78 1.38 -0.11
C VAL A 156 10.74 2.34 -0.78
N SER A 157 11.97 1.89 -1.01
CA SER A 157 12.90 2.54 -1.93
C SER A 157 12.59 2.09 -3.36
N GLY A 158 12.46 3.01 -4.31
CA GLY A 158 12.32 2.67 -5.73
C GLY A 158 11.63 3.76 -6.54
N ASP A 159 11.09 3.37 -7.70
CA ASP A 159 10.36 4.28 -8.60
C ASP A 159 8.98 4.69 -8.07
N PHE A 160 8.57 4.17 -6.92
CA PHE A 160 7.35 4.53 -6.21
C PHE A 160 7.64 4.49 -4.71
N ASP A 161 6.84 5.22 -3.95
CA ASP A 161 7.10 5.44 -2.54
C ASP A 161 6.37 4.39 -1.68
N VAL A 162 5.17 3.98 -2.10
CA VAL A 162 4.31 3.10 -1.30
C VAL A 162 3.85 1.88 -2.10
N LEU A 163 3.94 0.71 -1.47
CA LEU A 163 3.29 -0.52 -1.90
C LEU A 163 2.10 -0.82 -0.99
N LEU A 164 0.93 -1.00 -1.57
CA LEU A 164 -0.32 -1.34 -0.88
C LEU A 164 -0.85 -2.67 -1.43
N LEU A 165 -1.17 -3.63 -0.57
CA LEU A 165 -1.93 -4.83 -0.93
C LEU A 165 -3.38 -4.65 -0.47
N VAL A 166 -4.32 -4.87 -1.40
CA VAL A 166 -5.75 -4.87 -1.11
C VAL A 166 -6.44 -6.13 -1.57
N HIS A 167 -7.46 -6.56 -0.82
CA HIS A 167 -8.43 -7.58 -1.23
C HIS A 167 -9.84 -6.96 -1.24
N THR A 168 -10.56 -7.12 -2.34
CA THR A 168 -11.88 -6.54 -2.58
C THR A 168 -12.84 -7.61 -3.10
N PRO A 169 -14.17 -7.42 -2.95
CA PRO A 169 -15.14 -8.39 -3.46
C PRO A 169 -15.06 -8.62 -4.96
N ASP A 170 -14.89 -7.56 -5.73
CA ASP A 170 -14.85 -7.60 -7.19
C ASP A 170 -14.01 -6.44 -7.77
N ASN A 171 -13.73 -6.52 -9.08
CA ASN A 171 -12.96 -5.50 -9.80
C ASN A 171 -13.65 -4.11 -9.83
N ARG A 172 -14.98 -4.05 -9.67
CA ARG A 172 -15.70 -2.77 -9.62
C ARG A 172 -15.41 -2.08 -8.29
N THR A 173 -15.46 -2.78 -7.16
CA THR A 173 -15.06 -2.25 -5.85
C THR A 173 -13.59 -1.85 -5.84
N LEU A 174 -12.70 -2.64 -6.46
CA LEU A 174 -11.29 -2.26 -6.60
C LEU A 174 -11.11 -0.95 -7.36
N ARG A 175 -11.79 -0.81 -8.51
CA ARG A 175 -11.77 0.42 -9.30
C ARG A 175 -12.27 1.63 -8.49
N GLU A 176 -13.36 1.48 -7.76
CA GLU A 176 -13.89 2.54 -6.89
C GLU A 176 -12.92 2.91 -5.77
N LEU A 177 -12.26 1.93 -5.15
CA LEU A 177 -11.22 2.17 -4.14
C LEU A 177 -10.07 3.01 -4.73
N VAL A 178 -9.60 2.67 -5.93
CA VAL A 178 -8.50 3.40 -6.58
C VAL A 178 -8.93 4.81 -6.97
N LEU A 179 -10.03 4.95 -7.73
CA LEU A 179 -10.42 6.23 -8.32
C LEU A 179 -11.01 7.20 -7.30
N THR A 180 -11.78 6.69 -6.32
CA THR A 180 -12.54 7.55 -5.40
C THR A 180 -11.84 7.71 -4.05
N ARG A 181 -11.05 6.73 -3.61
CA ARG A 181 -10.38 6.80 -2.30
C ARG A 181 -8.89 7.07 -2.38
N LEU A 182 -8.15 6.42 -3.28
CA LEU A 182 -6.70 6.64 -3.37
C LEU A 182 -6.37 7.93 -4.10
N GLN A 183 -6.98 8.17 -5.25
CA GLN A 183 -6.70 9.36 -6.07
C GLN A 183 -7.31 10.65 -5.48
N SER A 184 -8.19 10.55 -4.49
CA SER A 184 -8.71 11.71 -3.76
C SER A 184 -7.80 12.16 -2.61
N ILE A 185 -6.78 11.38 -2.24
CA ILE A 185 -5.78 11.76 -1.25
C ILE A 185 -4.90 12.85 -1.88
N PRO A 186 -4.88 14.09 -1.34
CA PRO A 186 -4.17 15.22 -1.97
C PRO A 186 -2.68 14.96 -2.19
N GLU A 187 -2.06 14.16 -1.31
CA GLU A 187 -0.64 13.86 -1.38
C GLU A 187 -0.31 12.72 -2.36
N VAL A 188 -1.29 12.05 -2.96
CA VAL A 188 -1.06 10.99 -3.96
C VAL A 188 -0.91 11.61 -5.35
N LEU A 189 0.28 11.44 -5.93
CA LEU A 189 0.63 11.99 -7.25
C LEU A 189 0.22 11.06 -8.40
N SER A 190 0.36 9.75 -8.20
CA SER A 190 -0.02 8.76 -9.20
C SER A 190 -0.19 7.38 -8.57
N THR A 191 -1.04 6.55 -9.18
CA THR A 191 -1.22 5.16 -8.79
C THR A 191 -1.00 4.22 -9.97
N ARG A 192 -0.48 3.01 -9.71
CA ARG A 192 -0.46 1.91 -10.67
C ARG A 192 -0.91 0.63 -10.00
N THR A 193 -1.91 -0.01 -10.60
CA THR A 193 -2.53 -1.24 -10.11
C THR A 193 -1.94 -2.45 -10.85
N LEU A 194 -1.51 -3.45 -10.08
CA LEU A 194 -1.08 -4.76 -10.55
C LEU A 194 -2.10 -5.78 -10.01
N LEU A 195 -2.93 -6.30 -10.89
CA LEU A 195 -3.90 -7.32 -10.52
C LEU A 195 -3.18 -8.62 -10.19
N VAL A 196 -3.58 -9.24 -9.09
CA VAL A 196 -3.11 -10.57 -8.69
C VAL A 196 -4.05 -11.58 -9.31
N PHE A 197 -3.52 -12.44 -10.18
CA PHE A 197 -4.27 -13.55 -10.76
C PHE A 197 -4.16 -14.83 -9.92
N GLU A 198 -3.03 -15.02 -9.26
CA GLU A 198 -2.74 -16.18 -8.41
C GLU A 198 -1.82 -15.74 -7.27
N GLU A 199 -2.10 -16.24 -6.07
CA GLU A 199 -1.30 -15.99 -4.86
C GLU A 199 -1.15 -17.30 -4.09
N THR A 200 0.02 -17.55 -3.51
CA THR A 200 0.29 -18.74 -2.71
C THR A 200 1.03 -18.36 -1.44
N ASP A 201 0.43 -18.67 -0.30
CA ASP A 201 1.05 -18.48 1.00
C ASP A 201 2.09 -19.60 1.26
N LEU A 202 3.38 -19.31 1.15
CA LEU A 202 4.45 -20.31 1.31
C LEU A 202 4.60 -20.85 2.75
N ASN A 203 3.97 -20.23 3.74
CA ASN A 203 3.98 -20.71 5.13
C ASN A 203 2.86 -21.74 5.42
N THR A 204 2.22 -22.30 4.38
CA THR A 204 1.03 -23.19 4.50
C THR A 204 1.30 -24.68 4.32
N ASP A 205 2.56 -25.14 4.28
CA ASP A 205 2.91 -26.56 4.23
C ASP A 205 2.67 -27.28 5.59
N HIS A 206 1.40 -27.32 5.98
CA HIS A 206 0.90 -28.33 6.90
C HIS A 206 -0.57 -28.62 6.56
N ARG A 207 -0.74 -29.54 5.61
CA ARG A 207 -1.98 -30.31 5.49
C ARG A 207 -2.10 -31.17 6.76
N PRO A 208 -3.24 -31.14 7.49
CA PRO A 208 -3.50 -32.13 8.53
C PRO A 208 -3.57 -33.54 7.95
#